data_AF-A0A843H515-F1
#
_entry.id   AF-A0A843H515-F1
#
_cell.length_a   1.000
_cell.length_b   1.000
_cell.length_c   1.000
_cell.angle_alpha   90.00
_cell.angle_beta   90.00
_cell.angle_gamma   90.00
#
_symmetry.space_group_name_H-M   'P 1'
#
loop_
_entity.id
_entity.type
_entity.pdbx_description
1 polymer ?
#
loop_
_entity_poly.entity_id
_entity_poly.type
_entity_poly.pdbx_seq_one_letter_code
_entity_poly.pdbx_strand_id
1 'polypeptide(L)'
;MSFITLKNINKSFNGEPVLKDINLTIEEGSTLGILGRSGSGKSVLINMLRGTKEYAPDSGQVLFDLAICENKKCLHVEPASKAGEKCPECGAELKAKEIDFWNADRLEKAAI
;
A
#
# COMPACT_ATOMS: atom_id res chain seq x y z
N MET A 1 5.66 -4.09 12.96
CA MET A 1 5.21 -2.74 12.53
C MET A 1 4.33 -2.98 11.34
N SER A 2 3.18 -2.31 11.28
CA SER A 2 2.34 -2.38 10.10
C SER A 2 3.13 -1.93 8.88
N PHE A 3 2.91 -2.62 7.76
CA PHE A 3 3.49 -2.28 6.47
C PHE A 3 2.38 -1.87 5.49
N ILE A 4 1.29 -2.64 5.46
CA ILE A 4 0.10 -2.32 4.66
C ILE A 4 -1.14 -2.43 5.55
N THR A 5 -2.00 -1.41 5.53
CA THR A 5 -3.28 -1.43 6.22
C THR A 5 -4.42 -1.12 5.24
N LEU A 6 -5.36 -2.06 5.13
CA LEU A 6 -6.63 -1.89 4.41
C LEU A 6 -7.71 -1.48 5.40
N LYS A 7 -8.37 -0.34 5.15
CA LYS A 7 -9.47 0.17 5.97
C LYS A 7 -10.74 0.28 5.12
N ASN A 8 -11.78 -0.45 5.51
CA ASN A 8 -13.12 -0.44 4.92
C ASN A 8 -13.13 -0.50 3.39
N ILE A 9 -12.33 -1.41 2.81
CA ILE A 9 -12.18 -1.50 1.36
C ILE A 9 -13.40 -2.14 0.71
N ASN A 10 -13.97 -1.44 -0.26
CA ASN A 10 -15.07 -1.93 -1.09
C ASN A 10 -14.72 -1.81 -2.57
N LYS A 11 -15.10 -2.83 -3.34
CA LYS A 11 -14.94 -2.83 -4.80
C LYS A 11 -16.06 -3.60 -5.48
N SER A 12 -16.65 -2.99 -6.50
CA SER A 12 -17.69 -3.58 -7.34
C SER A 12 -17.30 -3.50 -8.81
N PHE A 13 -17.80 -4.43 -9.62
CA PHE A 13 -17.68 -4.41 -11.07
C PHE A 13 -19.08 -4.52 -11.66
N ASN A 14 -19.46 -3.57 -12.54
CA ASN A 14 -20.79 -3.51 -13.14
C ASN A 14 -21.94 -3.58 -12.11
N GLY A 15 -21.75 -2.98 -10.94
CA GLY A 15 -22.72 -3.00 -9.84
C GLY A 15 -22.67 -4.24 -8.94
N GLU A 16 -21.92 -5.28 -9.31
CA GLU A 16 -21.75 -6.48 -8.50
C GLU A 16 -20.59 -6.33 -7.50
N PRO A 17 -20.86 -6.40 -6.18
CA PRO A 17 -19.84 -6.18 -5.16
C PRO A 17 -18.92 -7.40 -5.00
N VAL A 18 -17.62 -7.20 -5.23
CA VAL A 18 -16.58 -8.24 -5.20
C VAL A 18 -15.74 -8.19 -3.92
N LEU A 19 -15.36 -7.00 -3.45
CA LEU A 19 -14.75 -6.80 -2.14
C LEU A 19 -15.73 -6.00 -1.28
N LYS A 20 -15.97 -6.46 -0.04
CA LYS A 20 -16.97 -5.89 0.87
C LYS A 20 -16.34 -5.71 2.24
N ASP A 21 -16.21 -4.47 2.67
CA ASP A 21 -15.69 -4.07 3.98
C ASP A 21 -14.41 -4.84 4.40
N ILE A 22 -13.43 -4.90 3.50
CA ILE A 22 -12.17 -5.59 3.78
C ILE A 22 -11.33 -4.73 4.72
N ASN A 23 -11.00 -5.29 5.87
CA ASN A 23 -10.13 -4.71 6.88
C ASN A 23 -9.01 -5.71 7.19
N LEU A 24 -7.75 -5.30 6.98
CA LEU A 24 -6.59 -6.17 7.11
C LEU A 24 -5.34 -5.34 7.37
N THR A 25 -4.52 -5.78 8.31
CA THR A 25 -3.16 -5.26 8.53
C THR A 25 -2.15 -6.33 8.17
N ILE A 26 -1.14 -5.96 7.39
CA ILE A 26 -0.01 -6.80 7.00
C ILE A 26 1.22 -6.21 7.68
N GLU A 27 1.87 -7.02 8.52
CA GLU A 27 3.08 -6.61 9.23
C GLU A 27 4.31 -6.69 8.33
N GLU A 28 5.26 -5.80 8.55
CA GLU A 28 6.57 -5.82 7.89
C GLU A 28 7.28 -7.16 8.11
N GLY A 29 7.86 -7.71 7.04
CA GLY A 29 8.59 -8.99 7.07
C GLY A 29 7.70 -10.23 7.20
N SER A 30 6.37 -10.07 7.26
CA SER A 30 5.44 -11.20 7.30
C SER A 30 5.11 -11.74 5.92
N THR A 31 4.72 -13.02 5.87
CA THR A 31 4.17 -13.65 4.66
C THR A 31 2.66 -13.85 4.86
N LEU A 32 1.85 -13.27 3.98
CA LEU A 32 0.40 -13.42 3.98
C LEU A 32 -0.07 -14.39 2.89
N GLY A 33 -0.86 -15.38 3.27
CA GLY A 33 -1.60 -16.23 2.33
C GLY A 33 -3.08 -15.81 2.22
N ILE A 34 -3.57 -15.64 1.00
CA ILE A 34 -4.99 -15.34 0.73
C ILE A 34 -5.67 -16.58 0.16
N LEU A 35 -6.61 -17.15 0.91
CA LEU A 35 -7.33 -18.37 0.54
C LEU A 35 -8.81 -18.09 0.29
N GLY A 36 -9.45 -18.91 -0.56
CA GLY A 36 -10.87 -18.78 -0.88
C GLY A 36 -11.25 -19.40 -2.23
N ARG A 37 -12.53 -19.69 -2.42
CA ARG A 37 -13.08 -20.27 -3.67
C ARG A 37 -12.80 -19.41 -4.90
N SER A 38 -12.84 -19.99 -6.09
CA SER A 38 -12.80 -19.20 -7.34
C SER A 38 -13.90 -18.14 -7.33
N GLY A 39 -13.60 -16.93 -7.81
CA GLY A 39 -14.52 -15.80 -7.79
C GLY A 39 -14.63 -15.04 -6.46
N SER A 40 -13.96 -15.45 -5.38
CA SER A 40 -14.08 -14.79 -4.07
C SER A 40 -13.36 -13.44 -3.92
N GLY A 41 -12.91 -12.81 -5.01
CA GLY A 41 -12.23 -11.51 -4.99
C GLY A 41 -10.72 -11.50 -4.69
N LYS A 42 -10.06 -12.66 -4.54
CA LYS A 42 -8.62 -12.72 -4.22
C LYS A 42 -7.73 -11.98 -5.21
N SER A 43 -7.89 -12.26 -6.51
CA SER A 43 -7.10 -11.61 -7.56
C SER A 43 -7.41 -10.11 -7.65
N VAL A 44 -8.66 -9.72 -7.35
CA VAL A 44 -9.06 -8.30 -7.28
C VAL A 44 -8.31 -7.61 -6.15
N LEU A 45 -8.26 -8.20 -4.95
CA LEU A 45 -7.51 -7.67 -3.82
C LEU A 45 -6.01 -7.54 -4.13
N ILE A 46 -5.40 -8.56 -4.73
CA ILE A 46 -3.98 -8.54 -5.12
C ILE A 46 -3.71 -7.46 -6.16
N ASN A 47 -4.55 -7.33 -7.20
CA ASN A 47 -4.37 -6.32 -8.24
C ASN A 47 -4.62 -4.89 -7.72
N MET A 48 -5.51 -4.72 -6.74
CA MET A 48 -5.69 -3.46 -6.03
C MET A 48 -4.42 -3.08 -5.26
N LEU A 49 -3.84 -4.01 -4.50
CA LEU A 49 -2.57 -3.75 -3.78
C LEU A 49 -1.39 -3.46 -4.71
N ARG A 50 -1.40 -4.00 -5.94
CA ARG A 50 -0.41 -3.71 -6.99
C ARG A 50 -0.58 -2.35 -7.67
N GLY A 51 -1.70 -1.66 -7.41
CA GLY A 51 -1.96 -0.34 -7.98
C GLY A 51 -2.46 -0.30 -9.42
N THR A 52 -2.99 -1.40 -9.95
CA THR A 52 -3.63 -1.41 -11.28
C THR A 52 -4.89 -0.54 -11.24
N LYS A 53 -4.92 0.57 -11.98
CA LYS A 53 -6.01 1.58 -11.91
C LYS A 53 -7.43 1.04 -12.01
N GLU A 54 -7.65 0.02 -12.84
CA GLU A 54 -8.95 -0.65 -12.99
C GLU A 54 -9.48 -1.24 -11.66
N TYR A 55 -8.56 -1.60 -10.76
CA TYR A 55 -8.82 -2.23 -9.47
C TYR A 55 -8.78 -1.24 -8.31
N ALA A 56 -8.74 0.08 -8.58
CA ALA A 56 -8.85 1.09 -7.52
C ALA A 56 -10.11 0.85 -6.68
N PRO A 57 -10.06 0.97 -5.35
CA PRO A 57 -11.22 0.79 -4.49
C PRO A 57 -12.28 1.83 -4.82
N ASP A 58 -13.55 1.44 -4.70
CA ASP A 58 -14.66 2.40 -4.84
C ASP A 58 -14.81 3.24 -3.55
N SER A 59 -14.41 2.66 -2.41
CA SER A 59 -14.27 3.34 -1.12
C SER A 59 -13.32 2.59 -0.19
N GLY A 60 -12.88 3.27 0.88
CA GLY A 60 -11.87 2.80 1.81
C GLY A 60 -10.47 3.30 1.47
N GLN A 61 -9.49 2.85 2.24
CA GLN A 61 -8.10 3.31 2.13
C GLN A 61 -7.12 2.15 2.12
N VAL A 62 -6.06 2.30 1.33
CA VAL A 62 -4.90 1.39 1.33
C VAL A 62 -3.71 2.20 1.81
N LEU A 63 -3.33 2.00 3.07
CA LEU A 63 -2.28 2.75 3.73
C LEU A 63 -0.98 1.94 3.69
N PHE A 64 0.10 2.57 3.26
CA PHE A 64 1.46 2.02 3.33
C PHE A 64 2.26 2.80 4.37
N ASP A 65 2.88 2.08 5.30
CA ASP A 65 3.80 2.62 6.29
C ASP A 65 5.23 2.41 5.78
N LEU A 66 5.88 3.50 5.38
CA LEU A 66 7.18 3.46 4.70
C LEU A 66 8.13 4.51 5.28
N ALA A 67 9.43 4.32 5.07
CA ALA A 67 10.43 5.34 5.33
C ALA A 67 10.90 5.95 3.99
N ILE A 68 10.60 7.22 3.75
CA ILE A 68 10.97 7.93 2.51
C ILE A 68 12.16 8.84 2.77
N CYS A 69 13.11 8.84 1.84
CA CYS A 69 14.24 9.75 1.85
C CYS A 69 13.81 11.22 1.79
N GLU A 70 14.32 12.05 2.71
CA GLU A 70 14.03 13.49 2.73
C GLU A 70 14.51 14.23 1.48
N ASN A 71 15.54 13.71 0.82
CA ASN A 71 15.98 14.25 -0.45
C ASN A 71 14.96 13.88 -1.55
N LYS A 72 14.06 14.82 -1.86
CA LYS A 72 13.01 14.68 -2.88
C LYS A 72 13.51 14.31 -4.28
N LYS A 73 14.80 14.50 -4.59
CA LYS A 73 15.40 14.08 -5.87
C LYS A 73 15.81 12.60 -5.89
N CYS A 74 16.00 11.99 -4.72
CA CYS A 74 16.43 10.61 -4.58
C CYS A 74 15.25 9.64 -4.67
N LEU A 75 14.11 9.97 -4.04
CA LEU A 75 12.89 9.15 -4.02
C LEU A 75 13.09 7.72 -3.49
N HIS A 76 14.21 7.43 -2.82
CA HIS A 76 14.46 6.13 -2.20
C HIS A 76 13.47 5.86 -1.09
N VAL A 77 13.03 4.61 -1.00
CA VAL A 77 12.05 4.15 -0.02
C VAL A 77 12.54 2.86 0.62
N GLU A 78 12.32 2.75 1.92
CA GLU A 78 12.60 1.58 2.73
C GLU A 78 11.36 1.22 3.55
N PRO A 79 11.33 0.02 4.16
CA PRO A 79 10.34 -0.29 5.19
C PRO A 79 10.37 0.72 6.34
N ALA A 80 9.22 0.96 6.97
CA ALA A 80 9.08 1.94 8.06
C ALA A 80 10.04 1.70 9.23
N SER A 81 10.44 0.44 9.47
CA SER A 81 11.42 0.09 10.51
C SER A 81 12.78 0.78 10.37
N LYS A 82 13.16 1.19 9.15
CA LYS A 82 14.43 1.88 8.87
C LYS A 82 14.36 3.41 8.97
N ALA A 83 13.24 3.96 9.43
CA ALA A 83 13.15 5.40 9.67
C ALA A 83 14.21 5.89 10.67
N GLY A 84 14.82 7.04 10.39
CA GLY A 84 15.94 7.60 11.15
C GLY A 84 17.32 7.09 10.70
N GLU A 85 17.38 6.06 9.86
CA GLU A 85 18.64 5.63 9.23
C GLU A 85 19.03 6.56 8.06
N LYS A 86 20.29 6.47 7.65
CA LYS A 86 20.76 7.14 6.43
C LYS A 86 20.32 6.37 5.21
N CYS A 87 19.74 7.09 4.26
CA CYS A 87 19.41 6.61 2.92
C CYS A 87 20.65 5.99 2.26
N PRO A 88 20.57 4.73 1.80
CA PRO A 88 21.70 4.03 1.20
C PRO A 88 22.16 4.64 -0.13
N GLU A 89 21.28 5.35 -0.83
CA GLU A 89 21.55 5.94 -2.15
C GLU A 89 22.23 7.31 -2.07
N CYS A 90 21.76 8.20 -1.18
CA CYS A 90 22.25 9.59 -1.13
C CYS A 90 22.73 10.06 0.24
N GLY A 91 22.64 9.24 1.27
CA GLY A 91 23.11 9.54 2.63
C GLY A 91 22.24 10.52 3.44
N ALA A 92 21.15 11.04 2.87
CA ALA A 92 20.15 11.83 3.60
C ALA A 92 19.35 10.98 4.59
N GLU A 93 18.58 11.58 5.48
CA GLU A 93 17.77 10.85 6.47
C GLU A 93 16.51 10.22 5.85
N LEU A 94 16.12 9.04 6.32
CA LEU A 94 14.84 8.39 5.99
C LEU A 94 13.78 8.79 7.02
N LYS A 95 12.63 9.30 6.57
CA LYS A 95 11.51 9.67 7.46
C LYS A 95 10.31 8.75 7.28
N ALA A 96 9.80 8.24 8.41
CA ALA A 96 8.57 7.47 8.45
C ALA A 96 7.39 8.29 7.94
N LYS A 97 6.56 7.67 7.10
CA LYS A 97 5.36 8.28 6.53
C LYS A 97 4.31 7.21 6.26
N GLU A 98 3.08 7.49 6.70
CA GLU A 98 1.89 6.75 6.29
C GLU A 98 1.33 7.39 5.01
N ILE A 99 1.08 6.58 3.99
CA ILE A 99 0.67 7.05 2.66
C ILE A 99 -0.58 6.29 2.22
N ASP A 100 -1.64 7.03 1.93
CA ASP A 100 -2.82 6.47 1.27
C ASP A 100 -2.52 6.28 -0.23
N PHE A 101 -2.19 5.05 -0.61
CA PHE A 101 -1.72 4.70 -1.95
C PHE A 101 -2.61 5.25 -3.08
N TRP A 102 -3.92 5.21 -2.92
CA TRP A 102 -4.85 5.62 -3.99
C TRP A 102 -5.07 7.13 -4.05
N ASN A 103 -4.91 7.83 -2.92
CA ASN A 103 -5.10 9.27 -2.79
C ASN A 103 -3.78 10.07 -2.75
N ALA A 104 -2.64 9.40 -2.70
CA ALA A 104 -1.32 10.01 -2.65
C ALA A 104 -0.99 10.84 -3.90
N ASP A 105 -0.15 11.85 -3.70
CA ASP A 105 0.33 12.73 -4.76
C ASP A 105 1.27 11.99 -5.71
N ARG A 106 1.43 12.53 -6.93
CA ARG A 106 2.22 11.87 -8.00
C ARG A 106 3.66 11.53 -7.58
N LEU A 107 4.27 12.34 -6.73
CA LEU A 107 5.64 12.11 -6.25
C LEU A 107 5.71 10.97 -5.22
N GLU A 108 4.66 10.79 -4.43
CA GLU A 108 4.57 9.71 -3.44
C GLU A 108 4.25 8.38 -4.14
N LYS A 109 3.34 8.41 -5.13
CA LYS A 109 3.07 7.27 -6.02
C LYS A 109 4.23 6.91 -6.95
N ALA A 110 5.22 7.77 -7.12
CA ALA A 110 6.42 7.46 -7.90
C ALA A 110 7.51 6.79 -7.05
N ALA A 111 7.40 6.91 -5.73
CA ALA A 111 8.32 6.32 -4.76
C ALA A 111 7.86 4.90 -4.34
N ILE A 112 6.57 4.62 -4.43
CA ILE A 112 5.91 3.33 -4.10
C ILE A 112 5.54 2.60 -5.38
#